data_AF-A0ABD6Y644-F1
#
_entry.id   AF-A0ABD6Y644-F1
#
_cell.length_a   1.000
_cell.length_b   1.000
_cell.length_c   1.000
_cell.angle_alpha   90.00
_cell.angle_beta   90.00
_cell.angle_gamma   90.00
#
_symmetry.space_group_name_H-M   'P 1'
#
loop_
_entity.id
_entity.type
_entity.pdbx_description
1 polymer ?
#
loop_
_entity_poly.entity_id
_entity_poly.type
_entity_poly.pdbx_seq_one_letter_code
_entity_poly.pdbx_strand_id
1 'polypeptide(L)'
;MATGLNDEFYKHLHALDERYGYSWANPWSERTWAHDAKDDDPDLVFCQNYVKKKFPKTPKEELEEKFDGIFFKLIDKQQTTVAEIASVLNCRSSDVRRLIRKHELQEIYDKYQKFFRSTVIYDEKSNEYFAALTMNDLLDFCNIAKTNRSNVSRAKSTGRKVNGYLFYFMEDYLHGEKPKKSKVEELYEKKVTRLN
;
A
#
# COMPACT_ATOMS: atom_id res chain seq x y z
N MET A 1 -1.39 8.39 20.78
CA MET A 1 -1.22 9.81 21.14
C MET A 1 -1.12 10.60 19.85
N ALA A 2 -1.98 11.59 19.66
CA ALA A 2 -2.03 12.38 18.43
C ALA A 2 -0.68 13.09 18.21
N THR A 3 0.08 12.65 17.21
CA THR A 3 1.30 13.32 16.74
C THR A 3 0.93 14.57 15.94
N GLY A 4 0.29 15.53 16.59
CA GLY A 4 -0.12 16.79 15.98
C GLY A 4 1.10 17.59 15.53
N LEU A 5 1.08 18.12 14.31
CA LEU A 5 1.89 19.27 13.92
C LEU A 5 1.60 20.42 14.92
N ASN A 6 2.59 21.25 15.27
CA ASN A 6 2.41 22.28 16.29
C ASN A 6 1.67 23.50 15.69
N ASP A 7 1.05 24.31 16.55
CA ASP A 7 0.27 25.48 16.12
C ASP A 7 1.11 26.48 15.33
N GLU A 8 2.41 26.56 15.61
CA GLU A 8 3.36 27.40 14.89
C GLU A 8 3.52 26.95 13.43
N PHE A 9 3.67 25.64 13.17
CA PHE A 9 3.69 25.10 11.82
C PHE A 9 2.40 25.42 11.05
N TYR A 10 1.24 25.29 11.69
CA TYR A 10 -0.02 25.63 11.05
C TYR A 10 -0.13 27.13 10.74
N LYS A 11 0.37 28.02 11.61
CA LYS A 11 0.40 29.47 11.34
C LYS A 11 1.21 29.81 10.09
N HIS A 12 2.42 29.24 9.97
CA HIS A 12 3.26 29.44 8.79
C HIS A 12 2.64 28.82 7.52
N LEU A 13 2.01 27.64 7.63
CA LEU A 13 1.29 27.03 6.51
C LEU A 13 0.07 27.86 6.05
N HIS A 14 -0.68 28.43 7.00
CA HIS A 14 -1.78 29.33 6.71
C HIS A 14 -1.32 30.64 6.08
N ALA A 15 -0.18 31.22 6.51
CA ALA A 15 0.38 32.40 5.87
C ALA A 15 0.77 32.14 4.39
N LEU A 16 1.28 30.94 4.08
CA LEU A 16 1.52 30.51 2.69
C LEU A 16 0.21 30.37 1.92
N ASP A 17 -0.81 29.75 2.50
CA ASP A 17 -2.14 29.64 1.89
C ASP A 17 -2.80 31.02 1.69
N GLU A 18 -2.59 32.00 2.57
CA GLU A 18 -3.16 33.35 2.40
C GLU A 18 -2.45 34.16 1.32
N ARG A 19 -1.12 34.03 1.20
CA ARG A 19 -0.33 34.80 0.23
C ARG A 19 -0.39 34.24 -1.18
N TYR A 20 -0.43 32.92 -1.29
CA TYR A 20 -0.32 32.22 -2.57
C TYR A 20 -1.54 31.35 -2.87
N GLY A 21 -2.43 31.11 -1.90
CA GLY A 21 -3.56 30.20 -2.06
C GLY A 21 -4.77 30.80 -2.78
N TYR A 22 -5.44 29.89 -3.50
CA TYR A 22 -6.56 30.02 -4.43
C TYR A 22 -6.30 30.83 -5.70
N SER A 23 -5.69 30.17 -6.68
CA SER A 23 -5.99 30.48 -8.08
C SER A 23 -7.47 30.20 -8.35
N TRP A 24 -8.23 31.25 -8.66
CA TRP A 24 -9.64 31.14 -9.08
C TRP A 24 -9.80 30.29 -10.35
N ALA A 25 -8.70 30.02 -11.07
CA ALA A 25 -8.71 29.21 -12.29
C ALA A 25 -8.64 27.69 -12.03
N ASN A 26 -8.30 27.22 -10.83
CA ASN A 26 -8.17 25.78 -10.53
C ASN A 26 -8.71 25.41 -9.14
N PRO A 27 -10.03 25.21 -8.98
CA PRO A 27 -10.65 25.00 -7.68
C PRO A 27 -10.43 23.63 -7.02
N TRP A 28 -9.74 22.66 -7.66
CA TRP A 28 -9.87 21.25 -7.27
C TRP A 28 -8.61 20.42 -6.94
N SER A 29 -7.36 20.87 -7.03
CA SER A 29 -6.26 19.94 -6.66
C SER A 29 -4.87 20.43 -6.29
N GLU A 30 -4.46 21.68 -6.49
CA GLU A 30 -3.07 22.05 -6.21
C GLU A 30 -3.00 23.32 -5.36
N ARG A 31 -2.48 23.18 -4.14
CA ARG A 31 -2.07 24.32 -3.33
C ARG A 31 -0.95 25.02 -4.08
N THR A 32 -1.26 26.19 -4.62
CA THR A 32 -0.45 26.97 -5.56
C THR A 32 0.90 27.41 -4.99
N TRP A 33 1.03 27.59 -3.66
CA TRP A 33 2.32 27.90 -3.03
C TRP A 33 3.40 26.84 -3.26
N ALA A 34 3.06 25.58 -3.56
CA ALA A 34 4.05 24.56 -3.88
C ALA A 34 4.83 24.88 -5.18
N HIS A 35 4.27 25.75 -6.03
CA HIS A 35 4.84 26.17 -7.31
C HIS A 35 5.17 27.66 -7.35
N ASP A 36 4.37 28.49 -6.66
CA ASP A 36 4.41 29.95 -6.77
C ASP A 36 5.24 30.64 -5.67
N ALA A 37 5.46 29.96 -4.54
CA ALA A 37 6.32 30.51 -3.49
C ALA A 37 7.79 30.48 -3.94
N LYS A 38 8.50 31.58 -3.72
CA LYS A 38 9.95 31.62 -3.94
C LYS A 38 10.65 30.78 -2.89
N ASP A 39 11.78 30.17 -3.26
CA ASP A 39 12.57 29.31 -2.36
C ASP A 39 13.07 30.04 -1.09
N ASP A 40 13.14 31.37 -1.10
CA ASP A 40 13.56 32.21 0.02
C ASP A 40 12.40 32.74 0.89
N ASP A 41 11.15 32.35 0.62
CA ASP A 41 10.01 32.73 1.45
C ASP A 41 10.21 32.21 2.90
N PRO A 42 10.13 33.09 3.92
CA PRO A 42 10.47 32.72 5.29
C PRO A 42 9.53 31.66 5.87
N ASP A 43 8.25 31.64 5.49
CA ASP A 43 7.28 30.66 5.96
C ASP A 43 7.46 29.32 5.23
N LEU A 44 7.83 29.35 3.94
CA LEU A 44 8.22 28.15 3.20
C LEU A 44 9.47 27.52 3.81
N VAL A 45 10.51 28.32 4.06
CA VAL A 45 11.76 27.88 4.70
C VAL A 45 11.47 27.34 6.10
N PHE A 46 10.62 28.00 6.89
CA PHE A 46 10.19 27.51 8.20
C PHE A 46 9.52 26.14 8.07
N CYS A 47 8.51 26.01 7.22
CA CYS A 47 7.76 24.77 7.03
C CYS A 47 8.67 23.62 6.57
N GLN A 48 9.57 23.87 5.62
CA GLN A 48 10.53 22.89 5.15
C GLN A 48 11.49 22.45 6.27
N ASN A 49 12.02 23.39 7.06
CA ASN A 49 12.93 23.09 8.16
C ASN A 49 12.20 22.34 9.30
N TYR A 50 10.96 22.71 9.59
CA TYR A 50 10.12 22.03 10.56
C TYR A 50 9.87 20.57 10.15
N VAL A 51 9.51 20.33 8.88
CA VAL A 51 9.34 18.96 8.34
C VAL A 51 10.64 18.17 8.40
N LYS A 52 11.77 18.74 7.98
CA LYS A 52 13.09 18.09 8.06
C LYS A 52 13.46 17.70 9.50
N LYS A 53 13.16 18.56 10.46
CA LYS A 53 13.45 18.33 11.89
C LYS A 53 12.51 17.30 12.51
N LYS A 54 11.21 17.35 12.19
CA LYS A 54 10.18 16.49 12.78
C LYS A 54 10.12 15.10 12.14
N PHE A 55 10.49 15.00 10.87
CA PHE A 55 10.53 13.76 10.10
C PHE A 55 11.92 13.58 9.47
N PRO A 56 12.97 13.39 10.30
CA PRO A 56 14.33 13.20 9.79
C PRO A 56 14.36 11.95 8.91
N LYS A 57 14.98 12.07 7.73
CA LYS A 57 15.22 10.91 6.87
C LYS A 57 16.22 10.00 7.56
N THR A 58 15.95 8.71 7.54
CA THR A 58 16.90 7.69 8.01
C THR A 58 18.22 7.87 7.24
N PRO A 59 19.39 7.95 7.92
CA PRO A 59 20.68 8.03 7.25
C PRO A 59 20.84 6.88 6.25
N LYS A 60 21.36 7.18 5.05
CA LYS A 60 21.46 6.18 3.97
C LYS A 60 22.31 4.97 4.36
N GLU A 61 23.39 5.20 5.10
CA GLU A 61 24.33 4.16 5.54
C GLU A 61 23.67 3.18 6.52
N GLU A 62 22.99 3.70 7.55
CA GLU A 62 22.25 2.86 8.51
C GLU A 62 21.13 2.06 7.82
N LEU A 63 20.43 2.70 6.87
CA LEU A 63 19.38 2.04 6.10
C LEU A 63 19.93 0.90 5.24
N GLU A 64 21.11 1.10 4.64
CA GLU A 64 21.79 0.07 3.84
C GLU A 64 22.30 -1.09 4.68
N GLU A 65 22.81 -0.88 5.88
CA GLU A 65 23.33 -1.99 6.70
C GLU A 65 22.22 -2.85 7.31
N LYS A 66 21.09 -2.24 7.70
CA LYS A 66 20.02 -2.92 8.44
C LYS A 66 18.82 -3.28 7.58
N PHE A 67 18.89 -3.06 6.26
CA PHE A 67 17.73 -3.17 5.37
C PHE A 67 17.02 -4.52 5.49
N ASP A 68 17.76 -5.63 5.47
CA ASP A 68 17.18 -6.98 5.46
C ASP A 68 16.34 -7.26 6.71
N GLY A 69 16.91 -6.98 7.89
CA GLY A 69 16.23 -7.18 9.16
C GLY A 69 14.99 -6.29 9.31
N ILE A 70 15.00 -5.09 8.70
CA ILE A 70 13.82 -4.22 8.67
C ILE A 70 12.81 -4.75 7.65
N PHE A 71 13.25 -5.14 6.46
CA PHE A 71 12.43 -5.64 5.37
C PHE A 71 11.57 -6.82 5.83
N PHE A 72 12.15 -7.84 6.46
CA PHE A 72 11.38 -8.98 6.96
C PHE A 72 10.35 -8.58 8.02
N LYS A 73 10.69 -7.65 8.93
CA LYS A 73 9.72 -7.11 9.90
C LYS A 73 8.58 -6.35 9.23
N LEU A 74 8.83 -5.67 8.11
CA LEU A 74 7.79 -4.99 7.34
C LEU A 74 6.89 -5.98 6.62
N ILE A 75 7.46 -7.06 6.06
CA ILE A 75 6.70 -8.16 5.47
C ILE A 75 5.83 -8.87 6.51
N ASP A 76 6.33 -9.13 7.71
CA ASP A 76 5.56 -9.72 8.82
C ASP A 76 4.38 -8.81 9.22
N LYS A 77 4.57 -7.49 9.12
CA LYS A 77 3.53 -6.47 9.30
C LYS A 77 2.68 -6.25 8.04
N GLN A 78 2.87 -7.07 7.00
CA GLN A 78 2.13 -7.06 5.74
C GLN A 78 2.31 -5.78 4.91
N GLN A 79 3.31 -4.97 5.24
CA GLN A 79 3.70 -3.77 4.50
C GLN A 79 4.54 -4.20 3.29
N THR A 80 3.84 -4.58 2.23
CA THR A 80 4.43 -5.31 1.09
C THR A 80 4.53 -4.47 -0.17
N THR A 81 4.06 -3.22 -0.14
CA THR A 81 4.27 -2.29 -1.24
C THR A 81 5.51 -1.44 -1.03
N VAL A 82 6.20 -1.12 -2.13
CA VAL A 82 7.31 -0.15 -2.11
C VAL A 82 6.92 1.18 -1.43
N ALA A 83 5.67 1.64 -1.60
CA ALA A 83 5.21 2.90 -1.03
C ALA A 83 5.05 2.83 0.50
N GLU A 84 4.48 1.73 1.02
CA GLU A 84 4.38 1.50 2.47
C GLU A 84 5.76 1.35 3.10
N ILE A 85 6.63 0.54 2.48
CA ILE A 85 8.01 0.36 2.93
C ILE A 85 8.75 1.71 2.94
N ALA A 86 8.62 2.51 1.88
CA ALA A 86 9.22 3.83 1.79
C ALA A 86 8.68 4.80 2.86
N SER A 87 7.38 4.75 3.15
CA SER A 87 6.76 5.56 4.19
C SER A 87 7.29 5.23 5.57
N VAL A 88 7.43 3.94 5.91
CA VAL A 88 7.96 3.51 7.21
C VAL A 88 9.44 3.84 7.36
N LEU A 89 10.21 3.69 6.29
CA LEU A 89 11.64 4.00 6.27
C LEU A 89 11.93 5.50 6.11
N ASN A 90 10.90 6.32 5.91
CA ASN A 90 10.98 7.73 5.58
C ASN A 90 11.99 8.02 4.45
N CYS A 91 11.89 7.26 3.35
CA CYS A 91 12.79 7.36 2.20
C CYS A 91 12.00 7.41 0.88
N ARG A 92 12.69 7.56 -0.26
CA ARG A 92 12.00 7.54 -1.57
C ARG A 92 11.73 6.11 -1.99
N SER A 93 10.62 5.88 -2.69
CA SER A 93 10.30 4.60 -3.34
C SER A 93 11.41 4.08 -4.27
N SER A 94 12.19 4.97 -4.89
CA SER A 94 13.37 4.60 -5.68
C SER A 94 14.48 3.97 -4.83
N ASP A 95 14.66 4.45 -3.60
CA ASP A 95 15.70 3.95 -2.68
C ASP A 95 15.35 2.54 -2.21
N VAL A 96 14.08 2.30 -1.87
CA VAL A 96 13.59 0.95 -1.51
C VAL A 96 13.85 -0.06 -2.62
N ARG A 97 13.50 0.27 -3.87
CA ARG A 97 13.75 -0.64 -5.02
C ARG A 97 15.24 -0.93 -5.20
N ARG A 98 16.09 0.08 -5.02
CA ARG A 98 17.54 -0.09 -5.08
C ARG A 98 18.04 -1.03 -3.97
N LEU A 99 17.54 -0.85 -2.75
CA LEU A 99 17.90 -1.68 -1.59
C LEU A 99 17.44 -3.13 -1.75
N ILE A 100 16.21 -3.38 -2.20
CA ILE A 100 15.71 -4.73 -2.49
C ILE A 100 16.65 -5.46 -3.47
N ARG A 101 17.12 -4.76 -4.52
CA ARG A 101 18.07 -5.34 -5.48
C ARG A 101 19.47 -5.53 -4.89
N LYS A 102 19.98 -4.54 -4.16
CA LYS A 102 21.31 -4.58 -3.53
C LYS A 102 21.44 -5.75 -2.56
N HIS A 103 20.36 -6.08 -1.86
CA HIS A 103 20.30 -7.15 -0.87
C HIS A 103 19.74 -8.47 -1.43
N GLU A 104 19.55 -8.57 -2.75
CA GLU A 104 19.07 -9.81 -3.40
C GLU A 104 17.68 -10.29 -2.90
N LEU A 105 16.87 -9.38 -2.36
CA LEU A 105 15.55 -9.67 -1.79
C LEU A 105 14.41 -9.69 -2.83
N GLN A 106 14.72 -9.49 -4.11
CA GLN A 106 13.72 -9.33 -5.17
C GLN A 106 12.76 -10.52 -5.26
N GLU A 107 13.28 -11.75 -5.21
CA GLU A 107 12.46 -12.96 -5.29
C GLU A 107 11.49 -13.08 -4.11
N ILE A 108 11.99 -12.81 -2.90
CA ILE A 108 11.18 -12.85 -1.67
C ILE A 108 10.11 -11.77 -1.72
N TYR A 109 10.49 -10.54 -2.07
CA TYR A 109 9.57 -9.43 -2.24
C TYR A 109 8.45 -9.76 -3.22
N ASP A 110 8.77 -10.29 -4.41
CA ASP A 110 7.78 -10.63 -5.42
C ASP A 110 6.83 -11.74 -4.96
N LYS A 111 7.33 -12.75 -4.23
CA LYS A 111 6.51 -13.82 -3.63
C LYS A 111 5.50 -13.27 -2.64
N TYR A 112 5.95 -12.45 -1.68
CA TYR A 112 5.07 -11.89 -0.65
C TYR A 112 4.09 -10.87 -1.24
N GLN A 113 4.55 -10.01 -2.14
CA GLN A 113 3.67 -9.08 -2.83
C GLN A 113 2.56 -9.83 -3.60
N LYS A 114 2.91 -10.92 -4.29
CA LYS A 114 1.95 -11.77 -4.99
C LYS A 114 0.98 -12.44 -4.02
N PHE A 115 1.44 -12.90 -2.86
CA PHE A 115 0.60 -13.54 -1.85
C PHE A 115 -0.39 -12.57 -1.20
N PHE A 116 0.08 -11.45 -0.63
CA PHE A 116 -0.82 -10.51 0.07
C PHE A 116 -1.80 -9.81 -0.87
N ARG A 117 -1.44 -9.65 -2.15
CA ARG A 117 -2.35 -9.12 -3.19
C ARG A 117 -3.18 -10.18 -3.89
N SER A 118 -3.05 -11.45 -3.50
CA SER A 118 -3.88 -12.52 -4.01
C SER A 118 -5.33 -12.35 -3.54
N THR A 119 -6.21 -13.14 -4.14
CA THR A 119 -7.64 -13.09 -3.86
C THR A 119 -8.09 -14.37 -3.24
N VAL A 120 -8.83 -14.27 -2.14
CA VAL A 120 -9.58 -15.38 -1.60
C VAL A 120 -10.95 -15.41 -2.28
N ILE A 121 -11.27 -16.55 -2.89
CA ILE A 121 -12.53 -16.84 -3.54
C ILE A 121 -13.31 -17.76 -2.61
N TYR A 122 -14.55 -17.40 -2.29
CA TYR A 122 -15.45 -18.25 -1.53
C TYR A 122 -16.58 -18.72 -2.42
N ASP A 123 -16.74 -20.04 -2.51
CA ASP A 123 -17.85 -20.69 -3.19
C ASP A 123 -18.88 -21.15 -2.18
N GLU A 124 -20.08 -20.55 -2.22
CA GLU A 124 -21.17 -20.93 -1.33
C GLU A 124 -21.76 -22.31 -1.62
N LYS A 125 -21.66 -22.80 -2.87
CA LYS A 125 -22.25 -24.09 -3.23
C LYS A 125 -21.50 -25.24 -2.57
N SER A 126 -20.17 -25.18 -2.63
CA SER A 126 -19.28 -26.16 -2.00
C SER A 126 -18.92 -25.79 -0.55
N ASN A 127 -19.20 -24.54 -0.14
CA ASN A 127 -18.74 -23.95 1.13
C ASN A 127 -17.21 -24.06 1.31
N GLU A 128 -16.47 -23.87 0.21
CA GLU A 128 -15.01 -23.92 0.17
C GLU A 128 -14.37 -22.56 -0.15
N TYR A 129 -13.14 -22.39 0.31
CA TYR A 129 -12.29 -21.26 -0.01
C TYR A 129 -11.16 -21.68 -0.95
N PHE A 130 -10.86 -20.82 -1.91
CA PHE A 130 -9.79 -20.97 -2.89
C PHE A 130 -8.94 -19.70 -2.91
N ALA A 131 -7.69 -19.80 -3.32
CA ALA A 131 -6.80 -18.65 -3.48
C ALA A 131 -6.39 -18.51 -4.95
N ALA A 132 -6.59 -17.34 -5.52
CA ALA A 132 -6.11 -16.98 -6.84
C ALA A 132 -5.00 -15.94 -6.71
N LEU A 133 -3.79 -16.32 -7.13
CA LEU A 133 -2.59 -15.48 -6.98
C LEU A 133 -2.56 -14.34 -8.00
N THR A 134 -3.18 -14.54 -9.17
CA THR A 134 -3.36 -13.49 -10.16
C THR A 134 -4.83 -13.28 -10.49
N MET A 135 -5.13 -12.12 -11.08
CA MET A 135 -6.48 -11.84 -11.59
C MET A 135 -6.85 -12.80 -12.73
N ASN A 136 -5.90 -13.27 -13.53
CA ASN A 136 -6.21 -14.21 -14.61
C ASN A 136 -6.61 -15.57 -14.02
N ASP A 137 -5.86 -16.08 -13.05
CA ASP A 137 -6.19 -17.34 -12.35
C ASP A 137 -7.62 -17.29 -11.77
N LEU A 138 -7.99 -16.14 -11.18
CA LEU A 138 -9.32 -15.92 -10.65
C LEU A 138 -10.40 -15.96 -11.74
N LEU A 139 -10.18 -15.23 -12.83
CA LEU A 139 -11.15 -15.11 -13.91
C LEU A 139 -11.35 -16.48 -14.59
N ASP A 140 -10.27 -17.22 -14.82
CA ASP A 140 -10.30 -18.55 -15.40
C ASP A 140 -11.01 -19.53 -14.45
N PHE A 141 -10.70 -19.51 -13.14
CA PHE A 141 -11.36 -20.35 -12.13
C PHE A 141 -12.88 -20.09 -12.05
N CYS A 142 -13.29 -18.82 -12.08
CA CYS A 142 -14.71 -18.44 -11.98
C CYS A 142 -15.46 -18.47 -13.32
N ASN A 143 -14.78 -18.86 -14.40
CA ASN A 143 -15.28 -18.79 -15.78
C ASN A 143 -15.85 -17.40 -16.14
N ILE A 144 -15.09 -16.35 -15.80
CA ILE A 144 -15.45 -14.95 -16.05
C ILE A 144 -14.61 -14.44 -17.22
N ALA A 145 -15.28 -13.91 -18.26
CA ALA A 145 -14.60 -13.29 -19.39
C ALA A 145 -13.69 -12.13 -18.95
N LYS A 146 -12.51 -12.00 -19.57
CA LYS A 146 -11.52 -10.96 -19.25
C LYS A 146 -12.07 -9.52 -19.34
N THR A 147 -13.05 -9.29 -20.20
CA THR A 147 -13.76 -8.01 -20.34
C THR A 147 -14.50 -7.59 -19.06
N ASN A 148 -14.84 -8.54 -18.18
CA ASN A 148 -15.54 -8.31 -16.91
C ASN A 148 -14.58 -8.16 -15.71
N ARG A 149 -13.28 -7.99 -15.93
CA ARG A 149 -12.28 -7.82 -14.86
C ARG A 149 -12.61 -6.70 -13.88
N SER A 150 -13.10 -5.57 -14.37
CA SER A 150 -13.48 -4.41 -13.55
C SER A 150 -14.62 -4.73 -12.58
N ASN A 151 -15.57 -5.58 -13.00
CA ASN A 151 -16.68 -6.02 -12.16
C ASN A 151 -16.19 -6.86 -10.98
N VAL A 152 -15.21 -7.75 -11.20
CA VAL A 152 -14.58 -8.52 -10.12
C VAL A 152 -13.83 -7.61 -9.16
N SER A 153 -13.04 -6.65 -9.66
CA SER A 153 -12.34 -5.70 -8.79
C SER A 153 -13.31 -4.92 -7.90
N ARG A 154 -14.44 -4.48 -8.45
CA ARG A 154 -15.49 -3.79 -7.68
C ARG A 154 -16.19 -4.72 -6.70
N ALA A 155 -16.40 -5.98 -7.08
CA ALA A 155 -17.01 -6.99 -6.21
C ALA A 155 -16.19 -7.24 -4.96
N LYS A 156 -14.84 -7.31 -5.06
CA LYS A 156 -13.93 -7.43 -3.92
C LYS A 156 -14.14 -6.33 -2.89
N SER A 157 -14.16 -5.07 -3.33
CA SER A 157 -14.30 -3.93 -2.42
C SER A 157 -15.71 -3.79 -1.83
N THR A 158 -16.73 -4.32 -2.50
CA THR A 158 -18.14 -4.14 -2.09
C THR A 158 -18.77 -5.37 -1.44
N GLY A 159 -18.07 -6.52 -1.42
CA GLY A 159 -18.61 -7.79 -0.95
C GLY A 159 -19.75 -8.34 -1.83
N ARG A 160 -19.84 -7.91 -3.09
CA ARG A 160 -20.85 -8.40 -4.03
C ARG A 160 -20.43 -9.74 -4.64
N LYS A 161 -21.42 -10.54 -5.01
CA LYS A 161 -21.21 -11.81 -5.69
C LYS A 161 -21.05 -11.62 -7.20
N VAL A 162 -20.17 -12.41 -7.81
CA VAL A 162 -20.09 -12.57 -9.28
C VAL A 162 -20.05 -14.05 -9.58
N ASN A 163 -20.95 -14.52 -10.46
CA ASN A 163 -21.10 -15.94 -10.80
C ASN A 163 -21.25 -16.88 -9.58
N GLY A 164 -21.85 -16.39 -8.49
CA GLY A 164 -22.04 -17.17 -7.25
C GLY A 164 -20.85 -17.16 -6.30
N TYR A 165 -19.73 -16.52 -6.66
CA TYR A 165 -18.55 -16.40 -5.81
C TYR A 165 -18.50 -15.07 -5.06
N LEU A 166 -17.98 -15.11 -3.84
CA LEU A 166 -17.53 -13.93 -3.10
C LEU A 166 -16.01 -13.81 -3.22
N PHE A 167 -15.52 -12.58 -3.25
CA PHE A 167 -14.09 -12.29 -3.40
C PHE A 167 -13.62 -11.41 -2.26
N TYR A 168 -12.48 -11.74 -1.69
CA TYR A 168 -11.83 -10.98 -0.63
C TYR A 168 -10.37 -10.73 -1.00
N PHE A 169 -9.83 -9.62 -0.52
CA PHE A 169 -8.38 -9.48 -0.50
C PHE A 169 -7.81 -10.49 0.51
N MET A 170 -6.68 -11.11 0.16
CA MET A 170 -6.02 -12.05 1.07
C MET A 170 -5.71 -11.39 2.42
N GLU A 171 -5.26 -10.14 2.39
CA GLU A 171 -5.04 -9.32 3.59
C GLU A 171 -6.28 -9.27 4.50
N ASP A 172 -7.44 -8.84 3.99
CA ASP A 172 -8.69 -8.76 4.76
C ASP A 172 -9.11 -10.13 5.36
N TYR A 173 -8.88 -11.21 4.60
CA TYR A 173 -9.20 -12.56 5.05
C TYR A 173 -8.32 -13.00 6.24
N LEU A 174 -7.03 -12.64 6.22
CA LEU A 174 -6.09 -12.95 7.30
C LEU A 174 -6.43 -12.23 8.61
N HIS A 175 -6.94 -11.00 8.52
CA HIS A 175 -7.30 -10.18 9.69
C HIS A 175 -8.65 -10.54 10.31
N GLY A 176 -9.41 -11.44 9.72
CA GLY A 176 -10.64 -11.96 10.31
C GLY A 176 -11.78 -10.94 10.40
N GLU A 177 -11.76 -9.89 9.56
CA GLU A 177 -12.87 -8.93 9.45
C GLU A 177 -14.16 -9.57 8.89
N LYS A 178 -14.10 -10.82 8.39
CA LYS A 178 -15.23 -11.62 7.90
C LYS A 178 -15.05 -13.11 8.27
N PRO A 179 -16.13 -13.93 8.34
CA PRO A 179 -16.20 -15.05 9.27
C PRO A 179 -15.16 -16.13 8.97
N LYS A 180 -14.40 -16.48 10.02
CA LYS A 180 -13.39 -17.53 10.02
C LYS A 180 -14.05 -18.91 9.87
N LYS A 181 -13.67 -19.64 8.82
CA LYS A 181 -13.50 -21.10 8.90
C LYS A 181 -12.07 -21.46 8.49
N SER A 182 -11.27 -21.63 9.54
CA SER A 182 -10.06 -22.45 9.70
C SER A 182 -9.03 -22.53 8.55
N LYS A 183 -7.81 -22.13 8.93
CA LYS A 183 -6.49 -22.57 8.44
C LYS A 183 -6.04 -22.08 7.06
N VAL A 184 -5.56 -20.85 7.05
CA VAL A 184 -4.71 -20.28 5.99
C VAL A 184 -3.44 -21.11 5.79
N GLU A 185 -2.85 -21.64 6.88
CA GLU A 185 -1.65 -22.49 6.82
C GLU A 185 -1.96 -23.85 6.16
N GLU A 186 -3.14 -24.44 6.38
CA GLU A 186 -3.58 -25.62 5.60
C GLU A 186 -3.95 -25.27 4.15
N LEU A 187 -4.38 -24.06 3.82
CA LEU A 187 -4.64 -23.67 2.42
C LEU A 187 -3.34 -23.54 1.62
N TYR A 188 -2.26 -23.08 2.26
CA TYR A 188 -0.93 -23.05 1.67
C TYR A 188 -0.33 -24.46 1.53
N GLU A 189 -0.57 -25.37 2.48
CA GLU A 189 -0.03 -26.73 2.46
C GLU A 189 -0.90 -27.78 1.72
N LYS A 190 -2.24 -27.67 1.74
CA LYS A 190 -3.17 -28.64 1.10
C LYS A 190 -3.64 -28.27 -0.31
N LYS A 191 -3.53 -27.02 -0.75
CA LYS A 191 -4.04 -26.59 -2.07
C LYS A 191 -3.08 -25.65 -2.83
N VAL A 192 -1.78 -25.90 -2.75
CA VAL A 192 -0.95 -25.88 -3.97
C VAL A 192 -1.21 -27.16 -4.76
N THR A 193 -2.49 -27.45 -5.04
CA THR A 193 -2.82 -28.17 -6.26
C THR A 193 -2.58 -27.13 -7.33
N ARG A 194 -1.37 -27.18 -7.91
CA ARG A 194 -1.03 -26.40 -9.10
C ARG A 194 -2.24 -26.42 -10.03
N LEU A 195 -2.73 -25.25 -10.41
CA LEU A 195 -3.34 -25.11 -11.72
C LEU A 195 -2.19 -25.33 -12.73
N ASN A 196 -1.95 -26.62 -13.00
CA ASN A 196 -1.31 -27.18 -14.19
C ASN A 196 -2.28 -28.23 -14.72
#